data_AF-A0A844Q8Q2-F1
#
_entry.id   AF-A0A844Q8Q2-F1
#
_cell.length_a   1.000
_cell.length_b   1.000
_cell.length_c   1.000
_cell.angle_alpha   90.00
_cell.angle_beta   90.00
_cell.angle_gamma   90.00
#
_symmetry.space_group_name_H-M   'P 1'
#
loop_
_entity.id
_entity.type
_entity.pdbx_description
1 polymer ?
#
loop_
_entity_poly.entity_id
_entity_poly.type
_entity_poly.pdbx_seq_one_letter_code
_entity_poly.pdbx_strand_id
1 'polypeptide(L)'
;MKKQWPIVLILCLVIIIVAMYIQNERLGDREEREQLLTEVMIDLLEVRNVSSDELERVHVRRLEAAIYPFFYVVDVEMNDGTTDTYEWKNAEKEGVVRTNNRSFDK
;
A
#
# COMPACT_ATOMS: atom_id res chain seq x y z
N MET A 1 11.67 51.18 13.01
CA MET A 1 11.35 49.77 13.31
C MET A 1 11.32 49.00 11.99
N LYS A 2 12.33 48.18 11.70
CA LYS A 2 12.36 47.39 10.46
C LYS A 2 11.18 46.41 10.51
N LYS A 3 10.27 46.53 9.55
CA LYS A 3 9.07 45.70 9.39
C LYS A 3 9.53 44.25 9.14
N GLN A 4 9.67 43.45 10.21
CA GLN A 4 10.04 42.02 10.13
C GLN A 4 8.84 41.10 9.88
N TRP A 5 7.63 41.65 9.85
CA TRP A 5 6.40 40.91 9.52
C TRP A 5 6.40 40.15 8.17
N PRO A 6 7.05 40.60 7.06
CA PRO A 6 7.06 39.81 5.84
C PRO A 6 7.96 38.58 5.96
N ILE A 7 9.01 38.62 6.78
CA ILE A 7 9.90 37.46 7.02
C ILE A 7 9.13 36.37 7.78
N VAL A 8 8.35 36.76 8.78
CA VAL A 8 7.50 35.83 9.54
C VAL A 8 6.43 35.21 8.64
N LEU A 9 5.80 36.00 7.77
CA LEU A 9 4.82 35.51 6.78
C LEU A 9 5.43 34.49 5.82
N ILE A 10 6.64 34.76 5.30
CA ILE A 10 7.35 33.83 4.41
C ILE A 10 7.69 32.53 5.15
N LEU A 11 8.14 32.62 6.40
CA LEU A 11 8.44 31.43 7.21
C LEU A 11 7.19 30.57 7.44
N CYS A 12 6.05 31.19 7.78
CA CYS A 12 4.78 30.48 7.93
C CYS A 12 4.34 29.82 6.62
N LEU A 13 4.53 30.48 5.47
CA LEU A 13 4.21 29.92 4.17
C LEU A 13 5.03 28.67 3.86
N VAL A 14 6.34 28.69 4.14
CA VAL A 14 7.22 27.52 3.96
C VAL A 14 6.76 26.35 4.83
N ILE A 15 6.40 26.60 6.10
CA ILE A 15 5.90 25.55 7.00
C ILE A 15 4.61 24.91 6.44
N ILE A 16 3.69 25.72 5.93
CA ILE A 16 2.44 25.22 5.33
C ILE A 16 2.73 24.36 4.11
N ILE A 17 3.63 24.80 3.21
CA ILE A 17 4.01 24.03 2.02
C ILE A 17 4.60 22.67 2.40
N VAL A 18 5.53 22.65 3.37
CA VAL A 18 6.14 21.40 3.85
C VAL A 18 5.09 20.48 4.49
N ALA A 19 4.18 21.04 5.29
CA ALA A 19 3.10 20.27 5.92
C ALA A 19 2.15 19.66 4.86
N MET A 20 1.79 20.42 3.83
CA MET A 20 0.98 19.92 2.71
C MET A 20 1.70 18.83 1.93
N TYR A 21 2.99 18.98 1.67
CA TYR A 21 3.80 17.96 0.99
C TYR A 21 3.82 16.64 1.76
N ILE A 22 4.09 16.69 3.07
CA ILE A 22 4.09 15.50 3.95
C ILE A 22 2.70 14.84 4.00
N GLN A 23 1.63 15.62 4.06
CA GLN A 23 0.27 15.07 4.03
C GLN A 23 -0.04 14.40 2.70
N ASN A 24 0.35 15.01 1.57
CA ASN A 24 0.11 14.45 0.25
C ASN A 24 0.86 13.13 0.04
N GLU A 25 2.10 13.02 0.50
CA GLU A 25 2.84 11.75 0.45
C GLU A 25 2.12 10.66 1.27
N ARG A 26 1.67 10.97 2.48
CA ARG A 26 0.92 10.01 3.32
C ARG A 26 -0.43 9.60 2.71
N LEU A 27 -1.09 10.51 2.00
CA LEU A 27 -2.34 10.22 1.31
C LEU A 27 -2.11 9.32 0.09
N GLY A 28 -1.10 9.62 -0.73
CA GLY A 28 -0.72 8.76 -1.87
C GLY A 28 -0.31 7.37 -1.41
N ASP A 29 0.48 7.27 -0.35
CA ASP A 29 0.93 5.99 0.23
C ASP A 29 -0.26 5.13 0.72
N ARG A 30 -1.26 5.78 1.31
CA ARG A 30 -2.50 5.13 1.74
C ARG A 30 -3.34 4.67 0.54
N GLU A 31 -3.49 5.52 -0.48
CA GLU A 31 -4.27 5.22 -1.67
C GLU A 31 -3.68 4.02 -2.43
N GLU A 32 -2.36 4.00 -2.63
CA GLU A 32 -1.65 2.89 -3.27
C GLU A 32 -1.88 1.55 -2.55
N ARG A 33 -1.82 1.59 -1.21
CA ARG A 33 -2.07 0.42 -0.35
C ARG A 33 -3.52 -0.07 -0.46
N GLU A 34 -4.49 0.84 -0.44
CA GLU A 34 -5.92 0.51 -0.50
C GLU A 34 -6.33 0.02 -1.89
N GLN A 35 -5.73 0.55 -2.96
CA GLN A 35 -5.94 0.07 -4.33
C GLN A 35 -5.49 -1.38 -4.49
N LEU A 36 -4.27 -1.71 -4.05
CA LEU A 36 -3.75 -3.07 -4.15
C LEU A 36 -4.60 -4.05 -3.32
N LEU A 37 -4.96 -3.66 -2.09
CA LEU A 37 -5.81 -4.48 -1.23
C LEU A 37 -7.17 -4.76 -1.90
N THR A 38 -7.77 -3.74 -2.52
CA THR A 38 -9.06 -3.86 -3.20
C THR A 38 -8.97 -4.86 -4.35
N GLU A 39 -7.93 -4.76 -5.19
CA GLU A 39 -7.74 -5.66 -6.32
C GLU A 39 -7.51 -7.11 -5.87
N VAL A 40 -6.77 -7.30 -4.77
CA VAL A 40 -6.57 -8.63 -4.18
C VAL A 40 -7.87 -9.21 -3.65
N MET A 41 -8.71 -8.40 -3.00
CA MET A 41 -10.02 -8.87 -2.54
C MET A 41 -10.95 -9.23 -3.70
N ILE A 42 -10.88 -8.51 -4.83
CA ILE A 42 -11.62 -8.85 -6.05
C ILE A 42 -11.13 -10.19 -6.62
N ASP A 43 -9.81 -10.38 -6.77
CA ASP A 43 -9.26 -11.66 -7.26
C ASP A 43 -9.66 -12.84 -6.36
N LEU A 44 -9.60 -12.65 -5.03
CA LEU A 44 -9.97 -13.69 -4.07
C LEU A 44 -11.47 -14.04 -4.13
N LEU A 45 -12.34 -13.03 -4.00
CA LEU A 45 -13.78 -13.25 -3.82
C LEU A 45 -14.49 -13.54 -5.14
N GLU A 46 -14.14 -12.83 -6.22
CA GLU A 46 -14.87 -12.91 -7.49
C GLU A 46 -14.24 -13.89 -8.48
N VAL A 47 -12.91 -13.89 -8.60
CA VAL A 47 -12.21 -14.72 -9.61
C VAL A 47 -11.94 -16.12 -9.06
N ARG A 48 -11.45 -16.22 -7.83
CA ARG A 48 -11.08 -17.49 -7.20
C ARG A 48 -12.19 -18.09 -6.34
N ASN A 49 -13.22 -17.31 -6.04
CA ASN A 49 -14.34 -17.73 -5.21
C ASN A 49 -13.88 -18.29 -3.84
N VAL A 50 -12.84 -17.67 -3.27
CA VAL A 50 -12.38 -17.94 -1.91
C VAL A 50 -13.39 -17.33 -0.95
N SER A 51 -13.87 -18.14 -0.01
CA SER A 51 -14.81 -17.69 0.99
C SER A 51 -14.11 -16.91 2.11
N SER A 52 -14.80 -15.97 2.73
CA SER A 52 -14.21 -15.19 3.84
C SER A 52 -13.83 -16.04 5.05
N ASP A 53 -14.48 -17.19 5.22
CA ASP A 53 -14.20 -18.17 6.28
C ASP A 53 -13.00 -19.07 5.99
N GLU A 54 -12.42 -19.02 4.79
CA GLU A 54 -11.13 -19.65 4.48
C GLU A 54 -9.94 -18.73 4.78
N LEU A 55 -10.19 -17.42 4.94
CA LEU A 55 -9.16 -16.42 5.22
C LEU A 55 -8.89 -16.30 6.72
N GLU A 56 -7.64 -16.49 7.12
CA GLU A 56 -7.19 -16.23 8.49
C GLU A 56 -6.79 -14.77 8.67
N ARG A 57 -5.93 -14.27 7.77
CA ARG A 57 -5.35 -12.93 7.87
C ARG A 57 -5.02 -12.37 6.50
N VAL A 58 -5.27 -11.08 6.33
CA VAL A 58 -4.80 -10.30 5.17
C VAL A 58 -3.94 -9.16 5.69
N HIS A 59 -2.71 -9.08 5.20
CA HIS A 59 -1.74 -8.09 5.65
C HIS A 59 -1.02 -7.43 4.49
N VAL A 60 -0.93 -6.10 4.50
CA VAL A 60 -0.23 -5.34 3.47
C VAL A 60 1.14 -4.92 4.00
N ARG A 61 2.21 -5.26 3.27
CA ARG A 61 3.58 -4.87 3.61
C ARG A 61 4.18 -3.99 2.54
N ARG A 62 4.97 -3.01 2.99
CA ARG A 62 5.78 -2.16 2.13
C ARG A 62 7.13 -2.81 1.88
N LEU A 63 7.57 -2.85 0.62
CA LEU A 63 8.90 -3.27 0.22
C LEU A 63 9.83 -2.05 0.19
N GLU A 64 10.87 -2.06 1.02
CA GLU A 64 11.80 -0.92 1.14
C GLU A 64 12.64 -0.68 -0.12
N ALA A 65 12.93 -1.72 -0.90
CA ALA A 65 13.80 -1.67 -2.08
C ALA A 65 13.04 -1.77 -3.42
N ALA A 66 11.71 -1.63 -3.41
CA ALA A 66 10.90 -1.71 -4.62
C ALA A 66 10.77 -0.35 -5.32
N ILE A 67 10.36 -0.40 -6.60
CA ILE A 67 10.08 0.79 -7.42
C ILE A 67 8.57 0.98 -7.55
N TYR A 68 8.12 2.23 -7.73
CA TYR A 68 6.70 2.52 -7.98
C TYR A 68 6.23 1.78 -9.26
N PRO A 69 5.01 1.20 -9.29
CA PRO A 69 4.00 1.09 -8.22
C PRO A 69 4.13 -0.15 -7.33
N PHE A 70 5.21 -0.92 -7.43
CA PHE A 70 5.43 -2.20 -6.74
C PHE A 70 5.90 -2.05 -5.28
N PHE A 71 5.59 -0.92 -4.63
CA PHE A 71 6.00 -0.67 -3.25
C PHE A 71 5.30 -1.56 -2.23
N TYR A 72 4.20 -2.19 -2.62
CA TYR A 72 3.33 -2.92 -1.73
C TYR A 72 3.11 -4.34 -2.21
N VAL A 73 3.01 -5.24 -1.24
CA VAL A 73 2.52 -6.61 -1.42
C VAL A 73 1.45 -6.90 -0.39
N VAL A 74 0.50 -7.76 -0.75
CA VAL A 74 -0.55 -8.25 0.15
C VAL A 74 -0.31 -9.72 0.41
N ASP A 75 -0.02 -10.06 1.65
CA ASP A 75 0.04 -11.46 2.08
C ASP A 75 -1.32 -11.89 2.61
N VAL A 76 -1.79 -13.02 2.11
CA VAL A 76 -3.07 -13.64 2.44
C VAL A 76 -2.77 -14.98 3.08
N GLU A 77 -3.00 -15.07 4.38
CA GLU A 77 -2.87 -16.27 5.19
C GLU A 77 -4.23 -16.98 5.21
N MET A 78 -4.24 -18.23 4.76
CA MET A 78 -5.40 -19.10 4.72
C MET A 78 -5.44 -19.97 5.99
N ASN A 79 -6.63 -20.42 6.38
CA ASN A 79 -6.81 -21.29 7.55
C ASN A 79 -6.13 -22.66 7.43
N ASP A 80 -5.70 -23.06 6.23
CA ASP A 80 -4.90 -24.27 6.01
C ASP A 80 -3.39 -24.06 6.26
N GLY A 81 -2.99 -22.85 6.68
CA GLY A 81 -1.62 -22.44 6.92
C GLY A 81 -0.86 -22.00 5.66
N THR A 82 -1.50 -21.96 4.49
CA THR A 82 -0.87 -21.43 3.29
C THR A 82 -0.83 -19.91 3.29
N THR A 83 0.27 -19.34 2.79
CA THR A 83 0.39 -17.89 2.60
C THR A 83 0.61 -17.59 1.13
N ASP A 84 -0.28 -16.76 0.59
CA ASP A 84 -0.19 -16.26 -0.77
C ASP A 84 0.20 -14.80 -0.77
N THR A 85 1.27 -14.46 -1.48
CA THR A 85 1.70 -13.07 -1.67
C THR A 85 1.15 -12.56 -2.99
N TYR A 86 0.49 -11.41 -2.97
CA TYR A 86 -0.04 -10.72 -4.13
C TYR A 86 0.68 -9.40 -4.36
N GLU A 87 0.96 -9.10 -5.62
CA GLU A 87 1.57 -7.85 -6.06
C GLU A 87 0.98 -7.40 -7.39
N TRP A 88 1.23 -6.14 -7.77
CA TRP A 88 0.81 -5.65 -9.08
C TRP A 88 1.45 -6.47 -10.21
N LYS A 89 0.64 -6.89 -11.18
CA LYS A 89 1.11 -7.61 -12.36
C LYS A 89 2.02 -6.74 -13.24
N ASN A 90 1.70 -5.45 -13.35
CA ASN A 90 2.43 -4.49 -14.17
C ASN A 90 2.33 -3.08 -13.58
N ALA A 91 3.11 -2.15 -14.15
CA ALA A 91 3.13 -0.76 -13.69
C ALA A 91 1.83 0.02 -13.97
N GLU A 92 0.98 -0.52 -14.84
CA GLU A 92 -0.32 0.04 -15.21
C GLU A 92 -1.44 -0.42 -14.26
N LYS A 93 -1.13 -1.29 -13.29
CA LYS A 93 -2.06 -1.83 -12.28
C LYS A 93 -3.28 -2.53 -12.88
N GLU A 94 -3.11 -3.22 -14.01
CA GLU A 94 -4.20 -3.93 -14.70
C GLU A 94 -4.68 -5.21 -13.98
N GLY A 95 -4.20 -5.45 -12.76
CA GLY A 95 -4.53 -6.61 -11.94
C GLY A 95 -3.35 -7.08 -11.10
N VAL A 96 -3.56 -8.17 -10.36
CA VAL A 96 -2.58 -8.74 -9.44
C VAL A 96 -2.03 -10.07 -9.91
N VAL A 97 -0.81 -10.39 -9.48
CA VAL A 97 -0.19 -11.70 -9.63
C VAL A 97 0.02 -12.32 -8.26
N ARG A 98 -0.22 -13.63 -8.18
CA ARG A 98 -0.02 -14.43 -6.98
C ARG A 98 1.32 -15.16 -7.05
N THR A 99 2.11 -15.02 -5.99
CA THR A 99 3.31 -15.83 -5.74
C THR A 99 3.06 -16.66 -4.49
N ASN A 100 3.11 -17.99 -4.64
CA ASN A 100 2.89 -18.90 -3.53
C ASN A 100 4.21 -19.09 -2.75
N ASN A 101 4.27 -18.55 -1.55
CA ASN A 101 5.37 -18.80 -0.63
C ASN A 101 4.93 -19.93 0.30
N ARG A 102 5.30 -21.17 -0.05
CA ARG A 102 5.21 -22.27 0.92
C ARG A 102 6.17 -21.97 2.07
N SER A 103 5.64 -21.61 3.24
CA SER A 103 6.40 -21.69 4.48
C SER A 103 6.83 -23.14 4.63
N PHE A 104 8.10 -23.43 4.36
CA PHE A 104 8.72 -24.64 4.86
C PHE A 104 8.92 -24.42 6.36
N ASP A 105 7.88 -24.74 7.13
CA ASP A 105 7.99 -24.74 8.58
C ASP A 105 9.08 -25.73 9.00
N LYS A 106 9.97 -25.22 9.86
CA LYS A 106 10.98 -25.98 10.60
C LYS A 106 10.39 -26.61 11.85
#